data_AF-A0AAD5CRT7-F1
#
_entry.id   AF-A0AAD5CRT7-F1
#
_cell.length_a   1.000
_cell.length_b   1.000
_cell.length_c   1.000
_cell.angle_alpha   90.00
_cell.angle_beta   90.00
_cell.angle_gamma   90.00
#
_symmetry.space_group_name_H-M   'P 1'
#
loop_
_entity.id
_entity.type
_entity.pdbx_description
1 polymer ?
#
loop_
_entity_poly.entity_id
_entity_poly.type
_entity_poly.pdbx_seq_one_letter_code
_entity_poly.pdbx_strand_id
1 'polypeptide(L)'
;MAESCYLFIFLALFSTFWLCVNSRFDYKDALTKSIIFLEAQRSGKLPLDHRPPWRGDSALDDGKEVGVDLVGGYYDSGDNVKFGFPMAFTVTTMAWAAYFYEHEIKDAGELNNLLDGIRWGTDYFLKASAQPNRLYVQVGDPKMDHECWMKPECMKTPRSVLEINQNRPGTEIAAETAAALAASSIVFRRVDHCYAEMLLRRAKMLFRFADEHQGTFDGACPYYCSYSGYNDELLWGAAWLFIATKDQLYLQYINEETTSAVVNEFSWDLKYAGVQVLLSQLYWEGLKELHTFQQQADAYICAVHPDSPYRQPFITPGGLIHFRDGANSQYVTSTAFLFSVYSDLLARHNVQVVCGAKTLTHTDLMRFAKKQMDYLLGHNPACRSIMVGFGHNPPLHAHHRGASIPVNASTENVTCGMSFALWFNTDTPNPNELTGAILGGPNRTDAFVDSRTNSSCTEPGTYINSLAIGVLAKLAYRAKHHESRCCACDQCHRKTCTSGKIS
;
A
#
# COMPACT_ATOMS: atom_id res chain seq x y z
N MET A 1 42.38 10.52 50.91
CA MET A 1 41.10 9.80 50.78
C MET A 1 40.02 10.82 50.44
N ALA A 2 39.81 11.13 49.15
CA ALA A 2 38.61 11.80 48.60
C ALA A 2 38.87 12.33 47.16
N GLU A 3 39.37 11.51 46.22
CA GLU A 3 39.43 11.94 44.79
C GLU A 3 39.12 10.84 43.77
N SER A 4 38.68 9.65 44.19
CA SER A 4 38.39 8.53 43.26
C SER A 4 36.91 8.16 43.13
N CYS A 5 35.99 8.93 43.72
CA CYS A 5 34.54 8.63 43.65
C CYS A 5 33.76 9.36 42.55
N TYR A 6 34.34 10.37 41.89
CA TYR A 6 33.60 11.16 40.89
C TYR A 6 33.62 10.57 39.47
N LEU A 7 34.54 9.65 39.17
CA LEU A 7 34.64 9.05 37.83
C LEU A 7 33.67 7.87 37.60
N PHE A 8 33.14 7.26 38.67
CA PHE A 8 32.17 6.17 38.56
C PHE A 8 30.71 6.62 38.49
N ILE A 9 30.40 7.87 38.86
CA ILE A 9 29.03 8.40 38.80
C ILE A 9 28.72 8.97 37.40
N PHE A 10 29.73 9.43 36.65
CA PHE A 10 29.53 9.90 35.27
C PHE A 10 29.35 8.76 34.25
N LEU A 11 29.79 7.54 34.55
CA LEU A 11 29.58 6.36 33.70
C LEU A 11 28.22 5.66 33.94
N ALA A 12 27.54 5.95 35.06
CA ALA A 12 26.22 5.39 35.36
C ALA A 12 25.04 6.23 34.80
N LEU A 13 25.30 7.47 34.37
CA LEU A 13 24.28 8.36 33.78
C LEU A 13 24.17 8.27 32.24
N PHE A 14 25.07 7.54 31.58
CA PHE A 14 25.00 7.24 30.14
C PHE A 14 24.51 5.82 29.84
N SER A 15 23.96 5.14 30.84
CA SER A 15 23.33 3.82 30.68
C SER A 15 21.85 3.84 31.08
N THR A 16 21.14 4.95 30.85
CA THR A 16 19.71 4.85 30.53
C THR A 16 19.62 4.20 29.16
N PHE A 17 19.82 2.88 29.19
CA PHE A 17 19.52 1.96 28.12
C PHE A 17 18.24 2.44 27.45
N TRP A 18 18.35 2.75 26.16
CA TRP A 18 17.26 2.63 25.22
C TRP A 18 16.80 1.16 25.24
N LEU A 19 16.08 0.79 26.30
CA LEU A 19 15.22 -0.39 26.28
C LEU A 19 14.01 0.03 25.45
N CYS A 20 14.20 0.11 24.13
CA CYS A 20 13.13 -0.18 23.21
C CYS A 20 12.73 -1.61 23.60
N VAL A 21 11.69 -1.75 24.43
CA VAL A 21 11.20 -3.05 24.88
C VAL A 21 11.01 -3.85 23.61
N ASN A 22 11.62 -5.03 23.56
CA ASN A 22 11.54 -5.96 22.43
C ASN A 22 10.12 -6.54 22.41
N SER A 23 9.13 -5.67 22.21
CA SER A 23 7.73 -6.04 22.15
C SER A 23 7.47 -6.59 20.77
N ARG A 24 6.87 -7.76 20.75
CA ARG A 24 6.37 -8.34 19.52
C ARG A 24 5.18 -7.49 19.07
N PHE A 25 5.27 -6.86 17.91
CA PHE A 25 4.14 -6.10 17.36
C PHE A 25 2.96 -7.02 17.08
N ASP A 26 1.76 -6.54 17.39
CA ASP A 26 0.52 -7.20 16.97
C ASP A 26 0.25 -6.88 15.49
N TYR A 27 0.81 -7.71 14.60
CA TYR A 27 0.61 -7.53 13.16
C TYR A 27 -0.84 -7.76 12.72
N LYS A 28 -1.64 -8.49 13.51
CA LYS A 28 -3.06 -8.67 13.21
C LYS A 28 -3.79 -7.36 13.45
N ASP A 29 -3.56 -6.71 14.58
CA ASP A 29 -4.13 -5.38 14.86
C ASP A 29 -3.68 -4.34 13.82
N ALA A 30 -2.39 -4.33 13.46
CA ALA A 30 -1.88 -3.46 12.38
C ALA A 30 -2.59 -3.73 11.04
N LEU A 31 -2.80 -5.00 10.66
CA LEU A 31 -3.53 -5.37 9.44
C LEU A 31 -4.98 -4.86 9.47
N THR A 32 -5.72 -5.14 10.56
CA THR A 32 -7.10 -4.67 10.74
C THR A 32 -7.18 -3.16 10.59
N LYS A 33 -6.28 -2.43 11.26
CA LYS A 33 -6.21 -0.97 11.20
C LYS A 33 -5.85 -0.47 9.80
N SER A 34 -4.94 -1.13 9.08
CA SER A 34 -4.61 -0.75 7.70
C SER A 34 -5.84 -0.78 6.77
N ILE A 35 -6.75 -1.72 6.96
CA ILE A 35 -8.01 -1.82 6.20
C ILE A 35 -9.02 -0.76 6.68
N ILE A 36 -9.09 -0.48 7.97
CA ILE A 36 -9.93 0.61 8.52
C ILE A 36 -9.54 1.97 7.92
N PHE A 37 -8.25 2.24 7.72
CA PHE A 37 -7.81 3.45 7.03
C PHE A 37 -8.35 3.53 5.60
N LEU A 38 -8.27 2.44 4.83
CA LEU A 38 -8.82 2.41 3.47
C LEU A 38 -10.33 2.66 3.47
N GLU A 39 -11.05 2.12 4.45
CA GLU A 39 -12.46 2.49 4.65
C GLU A 39 -12.63 3.98 4.90
N ALA A 40 -11.78 4.58 5.75
CA ALA A 40 -11.82 6.01 6.05
C ALA A 40 -11.52 6.90 4.83
N GLN A 41 -11.02 6.35 3.72
CA GLN A 41 -10.83 7.05 2.45
C GLN A 41 -12.03 6.95 1.50
N ARG A 42 -13.08 6.18 1.81
CA ARG A 42 -14.23 5.99 0.90
C ARG A 42 -14.95 7.31 0.61
N SER A 43 -15.22 7.61 -0.66
CA SER A 43 -16.07 8.71 -1.12
C SER A 43 -17.44 8.17 -1.54
N GLY A 44 -18.50 8.97 -1.44
CA GLY A 44 -19.85 8.56 -1.84
C GLY A 44 -20.74 8.19 -0.66
N LYS A 45 -21.75 7.37 -0.92
CA LYS A 45 -22.71 6.90 0.09
C LYS A 45 -22.15 5.71 0.87
N LEU A 46 -21.81 5.92 2.14
CA LEU A 46 -21.16 4.92 2.97
C LEU A 46 -22.12 3.78 3.37
N PRO A 47 -21.62 2.55 3.56
CA PRO A 47 -22.44 1.45 4.03
C PRO A 47 -22.82 1.62 5.50
N LEU A 48 -23.91 0.98 5.94
CA LEU A 48 -24.44 1.12 7.31
C LEU A 48 -23.50 0.57 8.39
N ASP A 49 -22.68 -0.41 8.04
CA ASP A 49 -21.68 -1.07 8.89
C ASP A 49 -20.26 -0.49 8.74
N HIS A 50 -20.14 0.73 8.18
CA HIS A 50 -18.87 1.45 8.08
C HIS A 50 -18.19 1.63 9.44
N ARG A 51 -16.92 1.23 9.56
CA ARG A 51 -16.21 1.19 10.85
C ARG A 51 -15.71 2.54 11.36
N PRO A 52 -15.15 3.45 10.53
CA PRO A 52 -14.81 4.82 10.95
C PRO A 52 -16.07 5.64 11.32
N PRO A 53 -16.33 5.92 12.62
CA PRO A 53 -17.60 6.51 13.05
C PRO A 53 -17.72 8.01 12.73
N TRP A 54 -16.62 8.64 12.35
CA TRP A 54 -16.52 10.08 12.10
C TRP A 54 -16.69 10.44 10.61
N ARG A 55 -16.79 9.44 9.72
CA ARG A 55 -17.05 9.62 8.29
C ARG A 55 -18.55 9.57 8.00
N GLY A 56 -18.98 10.40 7.06
CA GLY A 56 -20.35 10.40 6.54
C GLY A 56 -20.39 10.38 5.02
N ASP A 57 -21.61 10.37 4.47
CA ASP A 57 -21.86 10.46 3.04
C ASP A 57 -21.25 11.76 2.47
N SER A 58 -20.54 11.65 1.36
CA SER A 58 -19.87 12.77 0.71
C SER A 58 -19.92 12.65 -0.81
N ALA A 59 -19.69 13.75 -1.55
CA ALA A 59 -19.53 13.71 -3.01
C ALA A 59 -20.70 13.03 -3.78
N LEU A 60 -21.93 13.17 -3.29
CA LEU A 60 -23.10 12.48 -3.84
C LEU A 60 -23.55 13.00 -5.22
N ASP A 61 -22.97 14.10 -5.69
CA ASP A 61 -23.21 14.67 -7.02
C ASP A 61 -22.03 14.42 -8.00
N ASP A 62 -21.05 13.58 -7.64
CA ASP A 62 -19.90 13.27 -8.50
C ASP A 62 -20.35 12.77 -9.88
N GLY A 63 -19.89 13.46 -10.93
CA GLY A 63 -20.19 13.14 -12.33
C GLY A 63 -21.50 13.73 -12.88
N LYS A 64 -22.35 14.32 -12.04
CA LYS A 64 -23.65 14.87 -12.46
C LYS A 64 -23.53 15.93 -13.54
N GLU A 65 -22.51 16.79 -13.46
CA GLU A 65 -22.24 17.86 -14.44
C GLU A 65 -21.99 17.34 -15.86
N VAL A 66 -21.48 16.11 -15.97
CA VAL A 66 -21.20 15.43 -17.25
C VAL A 66 -22.17 14.28 -17.53
N GLY A 67 -23.27 14.19 -16.78
CA GLY A 67 -24.35 13.24 -17.01
C GLY A 67 -24.01 11.78 -16.69
N VAL A 68 -23.05 11.53 -15.80
CA VAL A 68 -22.69 10.16 -15.36
C VAL A 68 -22.69 10.04 -13.84
N ASP A 69 -23.00 8.86 -13.31
CA ASP A 69 -22.82 8.57 -11.88
C ASP A 69 -21.36 8.20 -11.64
N LEU A 70 -20.61 9.09 -10.98
CA LEU A 70 -19.25 8.82 -10.52
C LEU A 70 -19.17 8.79 -8.99
N VAL A 71 -20.29 8.63 -8.27
CA VAL A 71 -20.30 8.50 -6.80
C VAL A 71 -19.62 7.18 -6.40
N GLY A 72 -18.78 7.23 -5.37
CA GLY A 72 -17.97 6.09 -4.92
C GLY A 72 -16.47 6.33 -5.02
N GLY A 73 -15.69 5.26 -4.91
CA GLY A 73 -14.24 5.29 -5.04
C GLY A 73 -13.55 5.81 -3.77
N TYR A 74 -12.25 6.07 -3.86
CA TYR A 74 -11.43 6.51 -2.73
C TYR A 74 -10.93 7.94 -2.93
N TYR A 75 -10.96 8.74 -1.88
CA TYR A 75 -10.09 9.90 -1.80
C TYR A 75 -8.64 9.43 -1.69
N ASP A 76 -7.74 10.13 -2.36
CA ASP A 76 -6.39 9.65 -2.58
C ASP A 76 -5.53 9.64 -1.30
N SER A 77 -5.58 10.75 -0.57
CA SER A 77 -4.69 11.02 0.57
C SER A 77 -5.40 11.87 1.64
N GLY A 78 -4.82 13.00 2.05
CA GLY A 78 -5.39 13.98 2.97
C GLY A 78 -6.42 14.91 2.35
N ASP A 79 -6.62 14.80 1.05
CA ASP A 79 -7.45 15.63 0.18
C ASP A 79 -8.76 14.94 -0.19
N ASN A 80 -9.58 15.63 -1.00
CA ASN A 80 -10.87 15.08 -1.43
C ASN A 80 -10.92 14.84 -2.95
N VAL A 81 -9.77 14.76 -3.60
CA VAL A 81 -9.69 14.44 -5.02
C VAL A 81 -9.67 12.92 -5.20
N LYS A 82 -10.34 12.46 -6.26
CA LYS A 82 -10.28 11.07 -6.70
C LYS A 82 -9.34 10.98 -7.88
N PHE A 83 -8.06 10.73 -7.61
CA PHE A 83 -7.08 10.45 -8.66
C PHE A 83 -7.16 8.98 -9.08
N GLY A 84 -7.58 8.73 -10.31
CA GLY A 84 -7.84 7.36 -10.78
C GLY A 84 -6.60 6.49 -10.87
N PHE A 85 -5.42 7.08 -11.12
CA PHE A 85 -4.19 6.32 -11.34
C PHE A 85 -3.66 5.66 -10.05
N PRO A 86 -3.37 6.42 -8.96
CA PRO A 86 -3.01 5.82 -7.68
C PRO A 86 -4.16 5.00 -7.05
N MET A 87 -5.42 5.35 -7.33
CA MET A 87 -6.57 4.55 -6.88
C MET A 87 -6.58 3.18 -7.55
N ALA A 88 -6.31 3.11 -8.86
CA ALA A 88 -6.27 1.85 -9.59
C ALA A 88 -5.15 0.96 -9.04
N PHE A 89 -3.96 1.53 -8.83
CA PHE A 89 -2.84 0.85 -8.19
C PHE A 89 -3.17 0.33 -6.77
N THR A 90 -3.88 1.13 -5.97
CA THR A 90 -4.38 0.71 -4.64
C THR A 90 -5.28 -0.51 -4.76
N VAL A 91 -6.22 -0.53 -5.71
CA VAL A 91 -7.13 -1.66 -5.93
C VAL A 91 -6.38 -2.89 -6.43
N THR A 92 -5.45 -2.72 -7.38
CA THR A 92 -4.62 -3.83 -7.89
C THR A 92 -3.80 -4.46 -6.77
N THR A 93 -3.19 -3.66 -5.89
CA THR A 93 -2.35 -4.18 -4.79
C THR A 93 -3.15 -4.81 -3.66
N MET A 94 -4.36 -4.30 -3.35
CA MET A 94 -5.32 -5.01 -2.47
C MET A 94 -5.71 -6.38 -3.07
N ALA A 95 -6.04 -6.42 -4.36
CA ALA A 95 -6.39 -7.66 -5.05
C ALA A 95 -5.21 -8.64 -5.12
N TRP A 96 -3.99 -8.15 -5.32
CA TRP A 96 -2.78 -8.98 -5.28
C TRP A 96 -2.55 -9.56 -3.88
N ALA A 97 -2.69 -8.77 -2.82
CA ALA A 97 -2.61 -9.27 -1.45
C ALA A 97 -3.65 -10.36 -1.19
N ALA A 98 -4.91 -10.16 -1.58
CA ALA A 98 -5.97 -11.15 -1.47
C ALA A 98 -5.69 -12.41 -2.31
N TYR A 99 -5.14 -12.27 -3.52
CA TYR A 99 -4.78 -13.38 -4.40
C TYR A 99 -3.64 -14.23 -3.82
N PHE A 100 -2.57 -13.60 -3.32
CA PHE A 100 -1.36 -14.31 -2.91
C PHE A 100 -1.39 -14.78 -1.44
N TYR A 101 -2.03 -14.03 -0.56
CA TYR A 101 -2.11 -14.26 0.89
C TYR A 101 -3.54 -14.49 1.39
N GLU A 102 -4.43 -15.04 0.55
CA GLU A 102 -5.84 -15.30 0.90
C GLU A 102 -5.97 -16.01 2.25
N HIS A 103 -5.16 -17.05 2.46
CA HIS A 103 -5.19 -17.87 3.67
C HIS A 103 -4.76 -17.09 4.91
N GLU A 104 -3.65 -16.37 4.84
CA GLU A 104 -3.15 -15.55 5.95
C GLU A 104 -4.13 -14.43 6.33
N ILE A 105 -4.72 -13.77 5.35
CA ILE A 105 -5.71 -12.70 5.57
C ILE A 105 -7.00 -13.28 6.18
N LYS A 106 -7.42 -14.47 5.73
CA LYS A 106 -8.55 -15.20 6.30
C LYS A 106 -8.30 -15.65 7.74
N ASP A 107 -7.10 -16.15 8.05
CA ASP A 107 -6.72 -16.53 9.43
C ASP A 107 -6.70 -15.32 10.37
N ALA A 108 -6.34 -14.14 9.86
CA ALA A 108 -6.45 -12.89 10.61
C ALA A 108 -7.91 -12.44 10.81
N GLY A 109 -8.86 -12.93 9.99
CA GLY A 109 -10.27 -12.57 10.05
C GLY A 109 -10.65 -11.33 9.22
N GLU A 110 -9.78 -10.89 8.31
CA GLU A 110 -9.94 -9.63 7.57
C GLU A 110 -10.29 -9.82 6.08
N LEU A 111 -10.45 -11.07 5.62
CA LEU A 111 -10.68 -11.34 4.18
C LEU A 111 -11.93 -10.64 3.67
N ASN A 112 -13.05 -10.68 4.40
CA ASN A 112 -14.29 -10.04 3.95
C ASN A 112 -14.15 -8.51 3.89
N ASN A 113 -13.54 -7.88 4.89
CA ASN A 113 -13.31 -6.43 4.89
C ASN A 113 -12.40 -6.01 3.72
N LEU A 114 -11.39 -6.82 3.40
CA LEU A 114 -10.55 -6.60 2.23
C LEU A 114 -11.33 -6.75 0.92
N LEU A 115 -12.17 -7.79 0.80
CA LEU A 115 -13.05 -7.97 -0.37
C LEU A 115 -14.01 -6.79 -0.54
N ASP A 116 -14.59 -6.27 0.53
CA ASP A 116 -15.44 -5.09 0.49
C ASP A 116 -14.66 -3.83 0.05
N GLY A 117 -13.40 -3.71 0.49
CA GLY A 117 -12.48 -2.68 0.03
C GLY A 117 -12.17 -2.78 -1.47
N ILE A 118 -11.87 -3.98 -1.97
CA ILE A 118 -11.63 -4.19 -3.41
C ILE A 118 -12.91 -3.87 -4.20
N ARG A 119 -14.07 -4.40 -3.76
CA ARG A 119 -15.36 -4.17 -4.42
C ARG A 119 -15.70 -2.68 -4.51
N TRP A 120 -15.45 -1.91 -3.46
CA TRP A 120 -15.70 -0.47 -3.44
C TRP A 120 -14.95 0.28 -4.56
N GLY A 121 -13.68 -0.08 -4.76
CA GLY A 121 -12.86 0.50 -5.82
C GLY A 121 -13.28 0.01 -7.21
N THR A 122 -13.56 -1.29 -7.37
CA THR A 122 -13.97 -1.84 -8.66
C THR A 122 -15.36 -1.40 -9.09
N ASP A 123 -16.30 -1.19 -8.17
CA ASP A 123 -17.63 -0.61 -8.46
C ASP A 123 -17.49 0.81 -9.01
N TYR A 124 -16.59 1.61 -8.44
CA TYR A 124 -16.27 2.93 -8.99
C TYR A 124 -15.67 2.83 -10.40
N PHE A 125 -14.70 1.94 -10.64
CA PHE A 125 -14.12 1.77 -11.97
C PHE A 125 -15.13 1.25 -13.01
N LEU A 126 -16.08 0.40 -12.62
CA LEU A 126 -17.16 -0.05 -13.49
C LEU A 126 -18.08 1.12 -13.91
N LYS A 127 -18.33 2.08 -13.02
CA LYS A 127 -19.02 3.32 -13.37
C LYS A 127 -18.16 4.21 -14.28
N ALA A 128 -16.91 4.45 -13.88
CA ALA A 128 -15.97 5.33 -14.57
C ALA A 128 -15.61 4.87 -15.99
N SER A 129 -15.77 3.58 -16.30
CA SER A 129 -15.51 3.01 -17.62
C SER A 129 -16.77 2.45 -18.30
N ALA A 130 -17.96 2.90 -17.91
CA ALA A 130 -19.23 2.38 -18.42
C ALA A 130 -19.38 2.54 -19.94
N GLN A 131 -18.75 3.56 -20.52
CA GLN A 131 -18.77 3.84 -21.96
C GLN A 131 -17.54 3.23 -22.65
N PRO A 132 -17.69 2.59 -23.83
CA PRO A 132 -16.56 2.12 -24.62
C PRO A 132 -15.61 3.27 -24.99
N ASN A 133 -14.31 2.98 -25.02
CA ASN A 133 -13.24 3.92 -25.42
C ASN A 133 -13.24 5.26 -24.67
N ARG A 134 -13.75 5.25 -23.43
CA ARG A 134 -13.76 6.38 -22.52
C ARG A 134 -13.52 5.87 -21.10
N LEU A 135 -12.69 6.59 -20.35
CA LEU A 135 -12.49 6.36 -18.92
C LEU A 135 -12.48 7.70 -18.20
N TYR A 136 -13.31 7.84 -17.17
CA TYR A 136 -13.25 8.97 -16.25
C TYR A 136 -12.14 8.74 -15.23
N VAL A 137 -11.15 9.63 -15.25
CA VAL A 137 -9.84 9.41 -14.62
C VAL A 137 -9.62 10.28 -13.39
N GLN A 138 -10.40 11.35 -13.23
CA GLN A 138 -10.31 12.22 -12.06
C GLN A 138 -11.67 12.85 -11.75
N VAL A 139 -11.98 12.98 -10.46
CA VAL A 139 -13.11 13.78 -9.97
C VAL A 139 -12.63 14.70 -8.83
N GLY A 140 -12.82 16.00 -9.01
CA GLY A 140 -12.24 17.04 -8.16
C GLY A 140 -11.24 17.90 -8.94
N ASP A 141 -11.37 19.22 -8.85
CA ASP A 141 -10.30 20.13 -9.26
C ASP A 141 -9.24 20.15 -8.15
N PRO A 142 -8.01 19.66 -8.42
CA PRO A 142 -7.04 19.45 -7.37
C PRO A 142 -6.48 20.76 -6.83
N LYS A 143 -6.34 21.78 -7.68
CA LYS A 143 -5.91 23.10 -7.23
C LYS A 143 -6.93 23.72 -6.28
N MET A 144 -8.21 23.72 -6.66
CA MET A 144 -9.28 24.28 -5.83
C MET A 144 -9.47 23.47 -4.54
N ASP A 145 -9.41 22.14 -4.60
CA ASP A 145 -9.47 21.29 -3.40
C ASP A 145 -8.29 21.54 -2.45
N HIS A 146 -7.10 21.81 -2.99
CA HIS A 146 -5.90 22.11 -2.19
C HIS A 146 -5.85 23.54 -1.68
N GLU A 147 -6.62 24.46 -2.27
CA GLU A 147 -6.87 25.81 -1.76
C GLU A 147 -8.01 25.84 -0.71
N CYS A 148 -8.52 24.68 -0.27
CA CYS A 148 -9.61 24.59 0.71
C CYS A 148 -9.43 23.43 1.71
N TRP A 149 -9.33 23.74 3.00
CA TRP A 149 -9.17 22.72 4.05
C TRP A 149 -10.51 22.28 4.65
N MET A 150 -11.28 21.51 3.88
CA MET A 150 -12.64 21.09 4.24
C MET A 150 -12.81 19.57 4.26
N LYS A 151 -13.56 19.05 5.23
CA LYS A 151 -13.87 17.62 5.31
C LYS A 151 -14.77 17.18 4.13
N PRO A 152 -14.69 15.90 3.71
CA PRO A 152 -15.45 15.39 2.56
C PRO A 152 -16.94 15.72 2.55
N GLU A 153 -17.60 15.61 3.70
CA GLU A 153 -19.05 15.76 3.85
C GLU A 153 -19.52 17.21 3.64
N CYS A 154 -18.60 18.17 3.64
CA CYS A 154 -18.91 19.61 3.54
C CYS A 154 -18.01 20.33 2.52
N MET A 155 -17.54 19.62 1.48
CA MET A 155 -16.76 20.23 0.41
C MET A 155 -17.49 21.41 -0.23
N LYS A 156 -16.73 22.47 -0.55
CA LYS A 156 -17.24 23.69 -1.20
C LYS A 156 -16.61 23.93 -2.57
N THR A 157 -15.67 23.09 -2.96
CA THR A 157 -14.85 23.23 -4.16
C THR A 157 -15.51 22.51 -5.35
N PRO A 158 -15.30 23.00 -6.58
CA PRO A 158 -15.80 22.33 -7.77
C PRO A 158 -15.29 20.90 -7.87
N ARG A 159 -16.18 19.97 -8.25
CA ARG A 159 -15.86 18.55 -8.42
C ARG A 159 -15.80 18.18 -9.90
N SER A 160 -14.97 18.92 -10.64
CA SER A 160 -14.78 18.76 -12.08
C SER A 160 -14.31 17.35 -12.44
N VAL A 161 -14.66 16.91 -13.64
CA VAL A 161 -14.36 15.55 -14.12
C VAL A 161 -13.36 15.60 -15.26
N LEU A 162 -12.29 14.84 -15.16
CA LEU A 162 -11.38 14.56 -16.26
C LEU A 162 -11.65 13.18 -16.85
N GLU A 163 -11.47 13.06 -18.16
CA GLU A 163 -11.62 11.82 -18.90
C GLU A 163 -10.49 11.64 -19.91
N ILE A 164 -10.24 10.39 -20.26
CA ILE A 164 -9.46 9.99 -21.41
C ILE A 164 -10.36 9.30 -22.43
N ASN A 165 -10.02 9.42 -23.69
CA ASN A 165 -10.71 8.81 -24.83
C ASN A 165 -9.75 8.66 -26.01
N GLN A 166 -10.22 8.17 -27.15
CA GLN A 166 -9.39 7.93 -28.33
C GLN A 166 -8.61 9.16 -28.84
N ASN A 167 -9.10 10.38 -28.57
CA ASN A 167 -8.45 11.64 -28.97
C ASN A 167 -7.59 12.26 -27.87
N ARG A 168 -7.74 11.79 -26.63
CA ARG A 168 -6.99 12.23 -25.45
C ARG A 168 -6.60 10.97 -24.68
N PRO A 169 -5.58 10.24 -25.15
CA PRO A 169 -5.20 8.97 -24.57
C PRO A 169 -4.65 9.14 -23.14
N GLY A 170 -4.58 8.02 -22.44
CA GLY A 170 -4.02 7.91 -21.10
C GLY A 170 -3.73 6.45 -20.80
N THR A 171 -2.66 5.95 -21.41
CA THR A 171 -2.32 4.53 -21.41
C THR A 171 -2.04 4.01 -20.01
N GLU A 172 -1.31 4.78 -19.20
CA GLU A 172 -0.91 4.41 -17.84
C GLU A 172 -2.15 4.05 -17.00
N ILE A 173 -3.06 5.01 -16.86
CA ILE A 173 -4.25 4.86 -16.04
C ILE A 173 -5.26 3.86 -16.63
N ALA A 174 -5.38 3.76 -17.96
CA ALA A 174 -6.24 2.78 -18.59
C ALA A 174 -5.73 1.35 -18.35
N ALA A 175 -4.43 1.11 -18.50
CA ALA A 175 -3.80 -0.18 -18.28
C ALA A 175 -3.74 -0.56 -16.79
N GLU A 176 -3.48 0.39 -15.88
CA GLU A 176 -3.56 0.14 -14.43
C GLU A 176 -5.00 -0.16 -13.98
N THR A 177 -6.01 0.54 -14.55
CA THR A 177 -7.42 0.22 -14.26
C THR A 177 -7.80 -1.17 -14.81
N ALA A 178 -7.26 -1.55 -15.97
CA ALA A 178 -7.42 -2.91 -16.48
C ALA A 178 -6.75 -3.95 -15.54
N ALA A 179 -5.56 -3.67 -15.03
CA ALA A 179 -4.87 -4.50 -14.05
C ALA A 179 -5.70 -4.67 -12.77
N ALA A 180 -6.24 -3.58 -12.22
CA ALA A 180 -7.09 -3.58 -11.04
C ALA A 180 -8.31 -4.48 -11.20
N LEU A 181 -9.03 -4.34 -12.33
CA LEU A 181 -10.22 -5.14 -12.62
C LEU A 181 -9.88 -6.61 -12.94
N ALA A 182 -8.78 -6.87 -13.64
CA ALA A 182 -8.32 -8.22 -13.95
C ALA A 182 -7.91 -8.97 -12.67
N ALA A 183 -7.07 -8.36 -11.83
CA ALA A 183 -6.64 -8.91 -10.54
C ALA A 183 -7.85 -9.19 -9.63
N SER A 184 -8.77 -8.24 -9.53
CA SER A 184 -10.00 -8.38 -8.74
C SER A 184 -10.91 -9.49 -9.27
N SER A 185 -10.99 -9.70 -10.58
CA SER A 185 -11.78 -10.79 -11.17
C SER A 185 -11.31 -12.18 -10.73
N ILE A 186 -10.03 -12.34 -10.40
CA ILE A 186 -9.48 -13.59 -9.88
C ILE A 186 -10.00 -13.82 -8.46
N VAL A 187 -9.89 -12.79 -7.63
CA VAL A 187 -10.27 -12.82 -6.21
C VAL A 187 -11.77 -13.07 -6.05
N PHE A 188 -12.62 -12.42 -6.86
CA PHE A 188 -14.07 -12.62 -6.80
C PHE A 188 -14.56 -13.88 -7.50
N ARG A 189 -13.73 -14.58 -8.28
CA ARG A 189 -14.15 -15.72 -9.12
C ARG A 189 -14.98 -16.76 -8.38
N ARG A 190 -14.58 -17.07 -7.13
CA ARG A 190 -15.21 -18.09 -6.27
C ARG A 190 -16.24 -17.52 -5.29
N VAL A 191 -16.29 -16.20 -5.12
CA VAL A 191 -17.16 -15.51 -4.17
C VAL A 191 -18.41 -14.96 -4.89
N ASP A 192 -18.22 -14.36 -6.06
CA ASP A 192 -19.25 -13.75 -6.88
C ASP A 192 -18.84 -13.86 -8.37
N HIS A 193 -19.20 -14.98 -8.97
CA HIS A 193 -18.78 -15.32 -10.34
C HIS A 193 -19.30 -14.32 -11.39
N CYS A 194 -20.56 -13.86 -11.26
CA CYS A 194 -21.15 -12.90 -12.19
C CYS A 194 -20.43 -11.56 -12.15
N TYR A 195 -20.08 -11.09 -10.95
CA TYR A 195 -19.29 -9.88 -10.78
C TYR A 195 -17.89 -10.05 -11.36
N ALA A 196 -17.21 -11.17 -11.07
CA ALA A 196 -15.89 -11.47 -11.63
C ALA A 196 -15.87 -11.44 -13.17
N GLU A 197 -16.89 -11.99 -13.84
CA GLU A 197 -17.02 -11.92 -15.30
C GLU A 197 -17.22 -10.49 -15.81
N MET A 198 -18.01 -9.68 -15.10
CA MET A 198 -18.19 -8.26 -15.44
C MET A 198 -16.88 -7.48 -15.32
N LEU A 199 -16.12 -7.70 -14.23
CA LEU A 199 -14.80 -7.10 -14.02
C LEU A 199 -13.84 -7.51 -15.14
N LEU A 200 -13.74 -8.80 -15.44
CA LEU A 200 -12.82 -9.31 -16.45
C LEU A 200 -13.16 -8.77 -17.85
N ARG A 201 -14.45 -8.72 -18.21
CA ARG A 201 -14.88 -8.13 -19.49
C ARG A 201 -14.46 -6.67 -19.59
N ARG A 202 -14.62 -5.90 -18.51
CA ARG A 202 -14.24 -4.49 -18.48
C ARG A 202 -12.72 -4.32 -18.53
N ALA A 203 -11.97 -5.16 -17.84
CA ALA A 203 -10.51 -5.18 -17.89
C ALA A 203 -9.98 -5.38 -19.31
N LYS A 204 -10.51 -6.38 -20.04
CA LYS A 204 -10.15 -6.63 -21.45
C LYS A 204 -10.44 -5.43 -22.35
N MET A 205 -11.57 -4.76 -22.13
CA MET A 205 -11.96 -3.57 -22.88
C MET A 205 -11.00 -2.40 -22.64
N LEU A 206 -10.66 -2.13 -21.37
CA LEU A 206 -9.76 -1.03 -21.02
C LEU A 206 -8.33 -1.28 -21.46
N PHE A 207 -7.84 -2.52 -21.36
CA PHE A 207 -6.50 -2.87 -21.84
C PHE A 207 -6.39 -2.68 -23.35
N ARG A 208 -7.38 -3.16 -24.11
CA ARG A 208 -7.43 -2.91 -25.56
C ARG A 208 -7.44 -1.42 -25.88
N PHE A 209 -8.24 -0.64 -25.15
CA PHE A 209 -8.26 0.81 -25.33
C PHE A 209 -6.90 1.46 -25.04
N ALA A 210 -6.20 1.04 -23.98
CA ALA A 210 -4.86 1.52 -23.64
C ALA A 210 -3.83 1.20 -24.74
N ASP A 211 -3.89 -0.01 -25.28
CA ASP A 211 -2.98 -0.53 -26.30
C ASP A 211 -3.22 0.06 -27.70
N GLU A 212 -4.49 0.20 -28.12
CA GLU A 212 -4.86 0.75 -29.43
C GLU A 212 -4.68 2.28 -29.50
N HIS A 213 -4.74 2.96 -28.35
CA HIS A 213 -4.66 4.43 -28.26
C HIS A 213 -3.58 4.85 -27.27
N GLN A 214 -2.32 4.63 -27.66
CA GLN A 214 -1.18 4.92 -26.80
C GLN A 214 -0.92 6.43 -26.66
N GLY A 215 -0.71 6.87 -25.42
CA GLY A 215 -0.29 8.23 -25.09
C GLY A 215 -0.47 8.55 -23.60
N THR A 216 0.42 9.38 -23.09
CA THR A 216 0.50 9.72 -21.66
C THR A 216 -0.63 10.66 -21.23
N PHE A 217 -1.17 10.41 -20.02
CA PHE A 217 -2.10 11.32 -19.35
C PHE A 217 -1.38 12.19 -18.30
N ASP A 218 -1.15 13.46 -18.62
CA ASP A 218 -0.56 14.45 -17.69
C ASP A 218 -1.60 15.30 -16.96
N GLY A 219 -2.89 15.00 -17.10
CA GLY A 219 -3.97 15.83 -16.54
C GLY A 219 -3.99 15.90 -15.01
N ALA A 220 -3.32 14.98 -14.33
CA ALA A 220 -3.16 14.97 -12.88
C ALA A 220 -1.84 15.63 -12.40
N CYS A 221 -1.00 16.14 -13.29
CA CYS A 221 0.19 16.92 -12.91
C CYS A 221 -0.18 18.25 -12.23
N PRO A 222 0.61 18.74 -11.25
CA PRO A 222 1.87 18.19 -10.75
C PRO A 222 1.71 17.14 -9.63
N TYR A 223 0.51 16.61 -9.39
CA TYR A 223 0.24 15.70 -8.28
C TYR A 223 0.63 14.25 -8.62
N TYR A 224 0.05 13.71 -9.70
CA TYR A 224 0.33 12.37 -10.20
C TYR A 224 0.76 12.43 -11.67
N CYS A 225 2.01 12.85 -11.88
CA CYS A 225 2.65 12.83 -13.20
C CYS A 225 3.17 11.44 -13.54
N SER A 226 3.06 11.04 -14.80
CA SER A 226 3.72 9.84 -15.32
C SER A 226 5.21 10.14 -15.54
N TYR A 227 6.09 9.57 -14.71
CA TYR A 227 7.54 9.72 -14.88
C TYR A 227 8.19 8.47 -15.51
N SER A 228 7.59 7.30 -15.30
CA SER A 228 8.01 6.02 -15.90
C SER A 228 7.57 5.83 -17.36
N GLY A 229 6.54 6.55 -17.80
CA GLY A 229 5.84 6.29 -19.05
C GLY A 229 4.74 5.24 -18.85
N TYR A 230 4.34 4.55 -19.92
CA TYR A 230 3.22 3.58 -19.89
C TYR A 230 3.60 2.11 -20.18
N ASN A 231 4.87 1.85 -20.47
CA ASN A 231 5.31 0.51 -20.90
C ASN A 231 5.20 -0.51 -19.76
N ASP A 232 5.46 -0.07 -18.53
CA ASP A 232 5.32 -0.91 -17.36
C ASP A 232 3.86 -1.21 -17.01
N GLU A 233 2.92 -0.29 -17.23
CA GLU A 233 1.49 -0.54 -17.03
C GLU A 233 0.92 -1.47 -18.11
N LEU A 234 1.37 -1.35 -19.37
CA LEU A 234 0.98 -2.30 -20.42
C LEU A 234 1.46 -3.71 -20.07
N LEU A 235 2.71 -3.87 -19.64
CA LEU A 235 3.23 -5.15 -19.16
C LEU A 235 2.46 -5.66 -17.93
N TRP A 236 2.19 -4.78 -16.96
CA TRP A 236 1.45 -5.10 -15.74
C TRP A 236 0.00 -5.53 -16.00
N GLY A 237 -0.72 -4.78 -16.84
CA GLY A 237 -2.09 -5.09 -17.26
C GLY A 237 -2.16 -6.40 -18.03
N ALA A 238 -1.23 -6.63 -18.96
CA ALA A 238 -1.14 -7.88 -19.72
C ALA A 238 -0.88 -9.08 -18.79
N ALA A 239 0.03 -8.94 -17.82
CA ALA A 239 0.32 -9.98 -16.84
C ALA A 239 -0.92 -10.37 -16.01
N TRP A 240 -1.66 -9.39 -15.47
CA TRP A 240 -2.88 -9.67 -14.72
C TRP A 240 -3.98 -10.29 -15.59
N LEU A 241 -4.14 -9.82 -16.82
CA LEU A 241 -5.08 -10.42 -17.77
C LEU A 241 -4.69 -11.85 -18.14
N PHE A 242 -3.40 -12.13 -18.33
CA PHE A 242 -2.93 -13.48 -18.56
C PHE A 242 -3.22 -14.39 -17.36
N ILE A 243 -2.95 -13.93 -16.13
CA ILE A 243 -3.25 -14.72 -14.92
C ILE A 243 -4.75 -14.98 -14.79
N ALA A 244 -5.58 -13.98 -15.08
CA ALA A 244 -7.04 -14.07 -14.97
C ALA A 244 -7.70 -14.95 -16.04
N THR A 245 -7.09 -15.07 -17.23
CA THR A 245 -7.72 -15.70 -18.40
C THR A 245 -7.03 -16.96 -18.90
N LYS A 246 -5.71 -17.05 -18.68
CA LYS A 246 -4.80 -18.01 -19.31
C LYS A 246 -4.81 -17.95 -20.85
N ASP A 247 -5.29 -16.83 -21.42
CA ASP A 247 -5.35 -16.59 -22.86
C ASP A 247 -3.94 -16.29 -23.41
N GLN A 248 -3.52 -17.07 -24.39
CA GLN A 248 -2.18 -16.99 -24.97
C GLN A 248 -1.90 -15.64 -25.66
N LEU A 249 -2.96 -14.91 -26.05
CA LEU A 249 -2.81 -13.55 -26.58
C LEU A 249 -2.02 -12.65 -25.62
N TYR A 250 -2.32 -12.71 -24.32
CA TYR A 250 -1.63 -11.87 -23.34
C TYR A 250 -0.21 -12.36 -23.05
N LEU A 251 0.04 -13.67 -23.13
CA LEU A 251 1.39 -14.21 -22.99
C LEU A 251 2.29 -13.81 -24.16
N GLN A 252 1.76 -13.86 -25.38
CA GLN A 252 2.43 -13.34 -26.57
C GLN A 252 2.73 -11.86 -26.43
N TYR A 253 1.73 -11.06 -26.01
CA TYR A 253 1.93 -9.63 -25.75
C TYR A 253 3.06 -9.37 -24.75
N ILE A 254 3.09 -10.10 -23.62
CA ILE A 254 4.16 -10.00 -22.62
C ILE A 254 5.54 -10.30 -23.22
N ASN A 255 5.65 -11.31 -24.10
CA ASN A 255 6.94 -11.71 -24.66
C ASN A 255 7.40 -10.86 -25.86
N GLU A 256 6.47 -10.34 -26.65
CA GLU A 256 6.76 -9.78 -27.98
C GLU A 256 6.55 -8.25 -28.05
N GLU A 257 5.56 -7.71 -27.33
CA GLU A 257 5.12 -6.32 -27.47
C GLU A 257 5.53 -5.43 -26.29
N THR A 258 5.91 -6.02 -25.15
CA THR A 258 6.30 -5.24 -23.97
C THR A 258 7.80 -5.00 -23.87
N THR A 259 8.16 -3.88 -23.26
CA THR A 259 9.54 -3.61 -22.83
C THR A 259 9.62 -3.74 -21.32
N SER A 260 10.56 -4.54 -20.81
CA SER A 260 10.86 -4.66 -19.38
C SER A 260 12.17 -3.95 -19.03
N ALA A 261 12.31 -3.48 -17.79
CA ALA A 261 13.53 -2.86 -17.29
C ALA A 261 13.89 -3.36 -15.88
N VAL A 262 15.20 -3.49 -15.59
CA VAL A 262 15.66 -3.72 -14.22
C VAL A 262 15.58 -2.42 -13.46
N VAL A 263 14.78 -2.41 -12.39
CA VAL A 263 14.54 -1.25 -11.54
C VAL A 263 14.81 -1.59 -10.08
N ASN A 264 14.87 -0.58 -9.22
CA ASN A 264 15.03 -0.73 -7.79
C ASN A 264 13.79 -0.26 -7.00
N GLU A 265 12.69 0.03 -7.69
CA GLU A 265 11.48 0.65 -7.15
C GLU A 265 10.21 -0.06 -7.64
N PHE A 266 9.19 -0.05 -6.79
CA PHE A 266 7.81 -0.39 -7.12
C PHE A 266 6.89 0.66 -6.49
N SER A 267 6.03 1.30 -7.28
CA SER A 267 5.19 2.42 -6.85
C SER A 267 3.93 2.55 -7.71
N TRP A 268 3.05 3.50 -7.36
CA TRP A 268 1.90 3.85 -8.20
C TRP A 268 2.29 4.33 -9.60
N ASP A 269 3.53 4.75 -9.82
CA ASP A 269 4.07 5.18 -11.11
C ASP A 269 4.82 4.03 -11.79
N LEU A 270 5.71 3.30 -11.08
CA LEU A 270 6.59 2.30 -11.71
C LEU A 270 6.26 0.84 -11.32
N LYS A 271 5.89 -0.01 -12.30
CA LYS A 271 5.36 -1.39 -12.07
C LYS A 271 6.35 -2.51 -12.36
N TYR A 272 7.49 -2.24 -12.98
CA TYR A 272 8.43 -3.28 -13.45
C TYR A 272 8.82 -4.32 -12.39
N ALA A 273 9.22 -3.90 -11.19
CA ALA A 273 9.57 -4.84 -10.13
C ALA A 273 8.38 -5.71 -9.70
N GLY A 274 7.18 -5.12 -9.64
CA GLY A 274 5.95 -5.83 -9.29
C GLY A 274 5.61 -6.92 -10.32
N VAL A 275 5.61 -6.57 -11.61
CA VAL A 275 5.29 -7.54 -12.67
C VAL A 275 6.36 -8.63 -12.80
N GLN A 276 7.64 -8.32 -12.60
CA GLN A 276 8.71 -9.32 -12.62
C GLN A 276 8.57 -10.35 -11.48
N VAL A 277 8.27 -9.88 -10.26
CA VAL A 277 7.96 -10.76 -9.12
C VAL A 277 6.72 -11.62 -9.41
N LEU A 278 5.67 -11.02 -9.98
CA LEU A 278 4.44 -11.72 -10.35
C LEU A 278 4.68 -12.81 -11.40
N LEU A 279 5.39 -12.50 -12.49
CA LEU A 279 5.68 -13.44 -13.58
C LEU A 279 6.67 -14.54 -13.16
N SER A 280 7.51 -14.29 -12.15
CA SER A 280 8.38 -15.32 -11.57
C SER A 280 7.60 -16.50 -11.01
N GLN A 281 6.41 -16.26 -10.43
CA GLN A 281 5.52 -17.33 -9.99
C GLN A 281 5.16 -18.25 -11.17
N LEU A 282 4.75 -17.68 -12.29
CA LEU A 282 4.35 -18.42 -13.49
C LEU A 282 5.52 -19.17 -14.13
N TYR A 283 6.72 -18.59 -14.10
CA TYR A 283 7.95 -19.25 -14.53
C TYR A 283 8.21 -20.54 -13.73
N TRP A 284 8.08 -20.47 -12.41
CA TRP A 284 8.26 -21.63 -11.55
C TRP A 284 7.10 -22.63 -11.63
N GLU A 285 5.89 -22.20 -11.99
CA GLU A 285 4.74 -23.06 -12.29
C GLU A 285 4.84 -23.77 -13.66
N GLY A 286 5.80 -23.39 -14.52
CA GLY A 286 6.14 -24.14 -15.73
C GLY A 286 6.34 -23.32 -17.00
N LEU A 287 5.99 -22.03 -17.01
CA LEU A 287 6.14 -21.18 -18.20
C LEU A 287 7.58 -20.68 -18.34
N LYS A 288 8.46 -21.54 -18.85
CA LYS A 288 9.91 -21.30 -18.89
C LYS A 288 10.36 -20.15 -19.78
N GLU A 289 9.54 -19.71 -20.72
CA GLU A 289 9.79 -18.50 -21.53
C GLU A 289 9.85 -17.22 -20.67
N LEU A 290 9.22 -17.21 -19.50
CA LEU A 290 9.24 -16.08 -18.56
C LEU A 290 10.52 -16.00 -17.71
N HIS A 291 11.56 -16.80 -18.03
CA HIS A 291 12.82 -16.83 -17.27
C HIS A 291 13.48 -15.45 -17.13
N THR A 292 13.43 -14.63 -18.18
CA THR A 292 14.00 -13.28 -18.16
C THR A 292 13.37 -12.41 -17.06
N PHE A 293 12.05 -12.49 -16.86
CA PHE A 293 11.38 -11.76 -15.78
C PHE A 293 11.78 -12.26 -14.40
N GLN A 294 12.02 -13.57 -14.25
CA GLN A 294 12.56 -14.12 -13.01
C GLN A 294 13.97 -13.60 -12.72
N GLN A 295 14.85 -13.54 -13.72
CA GLN A 295 16.19 -12.96 -13.57
C GLN A 295 16.13 -11.47 -13.20
N GLN A 296 15.16 -10.72 -13.74
CA GLN A 296 14.95 -9.32 -13.40
C GLN A 296 14.39 -9.14 -11.98
N ALA A 297 13.55 -10.06 -11.51
CA ALA A 297 13.12 -10.09 -10.11
C ALA A 297 14.30 -10.36 -9.15
N ASP A 298 15.19 -11.29 -9.49
CA ASP A 298 16.46 -11.49 -8.76
C ASP A 298 17.29 -10.20 -8.74
N ALA A 299 17.39 -9.51 -9.89
CA ALA A 299 18.12 -8.25 -9.99
C ALA A 299 17.50 -7.14 -9.12
N TYR A 300 16.18 -7.04 -9.02
CA TYR A 300 15.49 -6.14 -8.08
C TYR A 300 15.86 -6.45 -6.63
N ILE A 301 15.80 -7.73 -6.22
CA ILE A 301 16.21 -8.15 -4.86
C ILE A 301 17.67 -7.76 -4.60
N CYS A 302 18.56 -7.99 -5.55
CA CYS A 302 19.96 -7.60 -5.45
C CYS A 302 20.17 -6.08 -5.43
N ALA A 303 19.37 -5.30 -6.13
CA ALA A 303 19.46 -3.85 -6.13
C ALA A 303 18.97 -3.25 -4.80
N VAL A 304 18.05 -3.92 -4.10
CA VAL A 304 17.36 -3.35 -2.93
C VAL A 304 17.88 -3.89 -1.60
N HIS A 305 18.30 -5.17 -1.52
CA HIS A 305 18.70 -5.76 -0.25
C HIS A 305 20.01 -5.13 0.29
N PRO A 306 20.07 -4.69 1.57
CA PRO A 306 21.19 -3.89 2.11
C PRO A 306 22.54 -4.64 2.18
N ASP A 307 22.51 -5.96 2.29
CA ASP A 307 23.71 -6.82 2.29
C ASP A 307 24.21 -7.16 0.89
N SER A 308 23.49 -6.75 -0.17
CA SER A 308 23.91 -6.99 -1.55
C SER A 308 25.03 -6.03 -1.94
N PRO A 309 26.06 -6.48 -2.70
CA PRO A 309 27.06 -5.59 -3.27
C PRO A 309 26.48 -4.63 -4.33
N TYR A 310 25.29 -4.92 -4.85
CA TYR A 310 24.60 -4.10 -5.86
C TYR A 310 23.57 -3.14 -5.27
N ARG A 311 23.53 -2.97 -3.94
CA ARG A 311 22.54 -2.11 -3.28
C ARG A 311 22.54 -0.69 -3.85
N GLN A 312 21.36 -0.17 -4.15
CA GLN A 312 21.18 1.17 -4.73
C GLN A 312 20.44 2.12 -3.79
N PRO A 313 19.31 1.76 -3.17
CA PRO A 313 18.59 2.67 -2.31
C PRO A 313 19.38 3.04 -1.05
N PHE A 314 19.18 4.27 -0.56
CA PHE A 314 19.76 4.69 0.70
C PHE A 314 19.09 3.97 1.86
N ILE A 315 19.86 3.60 2.87
CA ILE A 315 19.36 3.04 4.13
C ILE A 315 19.64 4.06 5.23
N THR A 316 18.59 4.49 5.93
CA THR A 316 18.72 5.43 7.06
C THR A 316 19.56 4.81 8.19
N PRO A 317 20.12 5.62 9.10
CA PRO A 317 20.79 5.10 10.30
C PRO A 317 19.96 4.08 11.09
N GLY A 318 18.64 4.28 11.17
CA GLY A 318 17.68 3.36 11.79
C GLY A 318 17.36 2.11 10.96
N GLY A 319 17.83 2.02 9.72
CA GLY A 319 17.68 0.84 8.87
C GLY A 319 16.44 0.81 7.97
N LEU A 320 15.79 1.96 7.77
CA LEU A 320 14.68 2.14 6.83
C LEU A 320 15.22 2.36 5.41
N ILE A 321 14.55 1.82 4.40
CA ILE A 321 14.83 2.18 3.02
C ILE A 321 14.31 3.60 2.72
N HIS A 322 15.11 4.40 2.03
CA HIS A 322 14.73 5.77 1.69
C HIS A 322 15.07 6.11 0.24
N PHE A 323 14.04 6.44 -0.53
CA PHE A 323 14.17 6.85 -1.94
C PHE A 323 14.08 8.36 -2.10
N ARG A 324 13.08 8.98 -1.47
CA ARG A 324 12.83 10.43 -1.56
C ARG A 324 12.00 10.90 -0.37
N ASP A 325 12.14 12.19 -0.04
CA ASP A 325 11.26 12.85 0.91
C ASP A 325 9.85 13.01 0.31
N GLY A 326 8.83 13.04 1.16
CA GLY A 326 7.43 13.05 0.72
C GLY A 326 6.91 11.64 0.46
N ALA A 327 6.18 11.09 1.44
CA ALA A 327 5.55 9.78 1.34
C ALA A 327 6.51 8.59 1.14
N ASN A 328 7.73 8.64 1.71
CA ASN A 328 8.72 7.56 1.60
C ASN A 328 8.17 6.19 2.07
N SER A 329 7.22 6.18 3.01
CA SER A 329 6.53 4.97 3.46
C SER A 329 5.93 4.13 2.33
N GLN A 330 5.57 4.71 1.17
CA GLN A 330 5.20 3.94 -0.02
C GLN A 330 6.28 2.94 -0.41
N TYR A 331 7.53 3.41 -0.53
CA TYR A 331 8.64 2.57 -0.97
C TYR A 331 9.03 1.54 0.08
N VAL A 332 8.79 1.86 1.36
CA VAL A 332 8.99 0.95 2.47
C VAL A 332 7.97 -0.19 2.40
N THR A 333 6.67 0.10 2.26
CA THR A 333 5.63 -0.93 2.18
C THR A 333 5.68 -1.69 0.87
N SER A 334 6.02 -1.05 -0.26
CA SER A 334 6.19 -1.72 -1.55
C SER A 334 7.37 -2.71 -1.52
N THR A 335 8.50 -2.30 -0.96
CA THR A 335 9.67 -3.17 -0.76
C THR A 335 9.32 -4.33 0.17
N ALA A 336 8.69 -4.05 1.31
CA ALA A 336 8.30 -5.11 2.25
C ALA A 336 7.35 -6.11 1.62
N PHE A 337 6.39 -5.64 0.82
CA PHE A 337 5.44 -6.49 0.11
C PHE A 337 6.14 -7.38 -0.93
N LEU A 338 6.91 -6.81 -1.86
CA LEU A 338 7.59 -7.60 -2.89
C LEU A 338 8.60 -8.59 -2.30
N PHE A 339 9.38 -8.18 -1.29
CA PHE A 339 10.30 -9.09 -0.60
C PHE A 339 9.57 -10.22 0.12
N SER A 340 8.39 -9.96 0.69
CA SER A 340 7.58 -11.01 1.32
C SER A 340 7.07 -12.03 0.31
N VAL A 341 6.52 -11.55 -0.82
CA VAL A 341 5.98 -12.40 -1.90
C VAL A 341 7.11 -13.24 -2.50
N TYR A 342 8.23 -12.61 -2.87
CA TYR A 342 9.36 -13.30 -3.47
C TYR A 342 10.00 -14.29 -2.48
N SER A 343 10.10 -13.94 -1.19
CA SER A 343 10.53 -14.87 -0.15
C SER A 343 9.70 -16.16 -0.14
N ASP A 344 8.37 -16.05 -0.17
CA ASP A 344 7.49 -17.22 -0.19
C ASP A 344 7.65 -18.04 -1.46
N LEU A 345 7.83 -17.40 -2.63
CA LEU A 345 8.11 -18.11 -3.87
C LEU A 345 9.45 -18.86 -3.82
N LEU A 346 10.52 -18.21 -3.34
CA LEU A 346 11.83 -18.87 -3.15
C LEU A 346 11.72 -20.09 -2.24
N ALA A 347 10.95 -19.97 -1.15
CA ALA A 347 10.74 -21.07 -0.20
C ALA A 347 9.97 -22.24 -0.83
N ARG A 348 8.89 -21.96 -1.58
CA ARG A 348 8.07 -22.98 -2.27
C ARG A 348 8.86 -23.77 -3.31
N HIS A 349 9.80 -23.11 -3.98
CA HIS A 349 10.60 -23.72 -5.06
C HIS A 349 12.01 -24.11 -4.64
N ASN A 350 12.38 -23.92 -3.36
CA ASN A 350 13.70 -24.22 -2.80
C ASN A 350 14.87 -23.62 -3.60
N VAL A 351 14.73 -22.33 -3.94
CA VAL A 351 15.72 -21.55 -4.70
C VAL A 351 16.24 -20.37 -3.88
N GLN A 352 17.36 -19.79 -4.29
CA GLN A 352 18.04 -18.68 -3.62
C GLN A 352 18.46 -17.64 -4.66
N VAL A 353 18.61 -16.39 -4.23
CA VAL A 353 19.06 -15.29 -5.10
C VAL A 353 20.57 -15.12 -4.98
N VAL A 354 21.27 -15.05 -6.10
CA VAL A 354 22.73 -14.84 -6.13
C VAL A 354 23.05 -13.42 -6.57
N CYS A 355 23.49 -12.60 -5.61
CA CYS A 355 23.90 -11.21 -5.80
C CYS A 355 25.43 -11.11 -5.78
N GLY A 356 26.09 -11.58 -6.84
CA GLY A 356 27.55 -11.60 -6.92
C GLY A 356 28.12 -12.56 -5.87
N ALA A 357 28.90 -12.03 -4.91
CA ALA A 357 29.47 -12.83 -3.82
C ALA A 357 28.48 -13.12 -2.67
N LYS A 358 27.29 -12.49 -2.66
CA LYS A 358 26.28 -12.67 -1.62
C LYS A 358 25.15 -13.57 -2.14
N THR A 359 24.87 -14.65 -1.42
CA THR A 359 23.65 -15.43 -1.64
C THR A 359 22.60 -15.03 -0.60
N LEU A 360 21.39 -14.75 -1.06
CA LEU A 360 20.25 -14.38 -0.23
C LEU A 360 19.20 -15.50 -0.26
N THR A 361 18.81 -15.95 0.92
CA THR A 361 17.78 -16.99 1.09
C THR A 361 16.40 -16.38 1.27
N HIS A 362 15.35 -17.21 1.14
CA HIS A 362 13.99 -16.78 1.48
C HIS A 362 13.89 -16.17 2.89
N THR A 363 14.67 -16.67 3.86
CA THR A 363 14.65 -16.15 5.24
C THR A 363 15.28 -14.77 5.33
N ASP A 364 16.32 -14.49 4.53
CA ASP A 364 16.95 -13.16 4.48
C ASP A 364 15.98 -12.11 3.94
N LEU A 365 15.26 -12.44 2.85
CA LEU A 365 14.25 -11.55 2.27
C LEU A 365 13.11 -11.25 3.25
N MET A 366 12.54 -12.27 3.90
CA MET A 366 11.48 -12.04 4.89
C MET A 366 11.98 -11.27 6.11
N ARG A 367 13.22 -11.49 6.54
CA ARG A 367 13.81 -10.73 7.65
C ARG A 367 13.92 -9.24 7.29
N PHE A 368 14.32 -8.92 6.07
CA PHE A 368 14.37 -7.54 5.60
C PHE A 368 12.96 -6.93 5.48
N ALA A 369 12.00 -7.63 4.88
CA ALA A 369 10.61 -7.19 4.82
C ALA A 369 10.02 -6.91 6.21
N LYS A 370 10.25 -7.82 7.17
CA LYS A 370 9.86 -7.64 8.57
C LYS A 370 10.53 -6.41 9.19
N LYS A 371 11.82 -6.19 8.95
CA LYS A 371 12.53 -5.01 9.48
C LYS A 371 11.90 -3.71 8.99
N GLN A 372 11.50 -3.64 7.72
CA GLN A 372 10.82 -2.46 7.15
C GLN A 372 9.46 -2.21 7.83
N MET A 373 8.64 -3.26 8.01
CA MET A 373 7.35 -3.13 8.72
C MET A 373 7.53 -2.81 10.20
N ASP A 374 8.45 -3.48 10.89
CA ASP A 374 8.77 -3.22 12.30
C ASP A 374 9.20 -1.77 12.51
N TYR A 375 9.98 -1.20 11.59
CA TYR A 375 10.38 0.20 11.65
C TYR A 375 9.14 1.10 11.67
N LEU A 376 8.20 0.91 10.74
CA LEU A 376 6.97 1.70 10.67
C LEU A 376 6.07 1.52 11.90
N LEU A 377 6.14 0.36 12.55
CA LEU A 377 5.30 0.00 13.70
C LEU A 377 5.91 0.39 15.07
N GLY A 378 7.18 0.80 15.11
CA GLY A 378 7.79 1.31 16.34
C GLY A 378 9.28 1.01 16.54
N HIS A 379 9.86 0.08 15.77
CA HIS A 379 11.27 -0.32 15.92
C HIS A 379 12.17 0.60 15.09
N ASN A 380 12.23 1.86 15.51
CA ASN A 380 13.05 2.90 14.90
C ASN A 380 13.77 3.71 15.99
N PRO A 381 14.72 4.59 15.64
CA PRO A 381 15.49 5.36 16.63
C PRO A 381 14.64 6.25 17.54
N ALA A 382 13.43 6.63 17.12
CA ALA A 382 12.51 7.41 17.96
C ALA A 382 11.61 6.52 18.85
N CYS A 383 11.76 5.19 18.78
CA CYS A 383 10.91 4.17 19.41
C CYS A 383 9.40 4.47 19.24
N ARG A 384 8.97 5.01 18.08
CA ARG A 384 7.60 5.49 17.87
C ARG A 384 6.93 4.84 16.67
N SER A 385 5.62 4.61 16.74
CA SER A 385 4.85 4.20 15.57
C SER A 385 4.73 5.33 14.55
N ILE A 386 4.73 4.97 13.27
CA ILE A 386 4.39 5.81 12.11
C ILE A 386 2.95 5.54 11.65
N MET A 387 2.28 4.54 12.25
CA MET A 387 0.87 4.23 12.03
C MET A 387 0.00 4.88 13.13
N VAL A 388 -0.99 5.67 12.70
CA VAL A 388 -1.96 6.33 13.59
C VAL A 388 -2.76 5.30 14.38
N GLY A 389 -2.92 5.51 15.69
CA GLY A 389 -3.69 4.63 16.58
C GLY A 389 -3.02 3.26 16.87
N PHE A 390 -1.75 3.07 16.54
CA PHE A 390 -1.03 1.81 16.75
C PHE A 390 0.24 1.98 17.59
N GLY A 391 0.51 1.03 18.49
CA GLY A 391 1.79 0.90 19.17
C GLY A 391 2.14 2.06 20.10
N HIS A 392 3.43 2.28 20.33
CA HIS A 392 3.93 3.32 21.22
C HIS A 392 4.05 4.66 20.49
N ASN A 393 3.61 5.75 21.13
CA ASN A 393 3.72 7.13 20.63
C ASN A 393 3.30 7.30 19.15
N PRO A 394 2.09 6.85 18.76
CA PRO A 394 1.61 7.00 17.38
C PRO A 394 1.48 8.48 16.98
N PRO A 395 1.43 8.79 15.67
CA PRO A 395 1.19 10.16 15.21
C PRO A 395 -0.21 10.65 15.58
N LEU A 396 -0.32 11.93 15.91
CA LEU A 396 -1.58 12.59 16.29
C LEU A 396 -2.00 13.69 15.31
N HIS A 397 -1.12 14.13 14.42
CA HIS A 397 -1.32 15.29 13.54
C HIS A 397 -1.19 14.91 12.07
N ALA A 398 -1.92 13.89 11.62
CA ALA A 398 -1.94 13.50 10.21
C ALA A 398 -2.43 14.67 9.33
N HIS A 399 -1.76 14.88 8.18
CA HIS A 399 -2.18 15.81 7.13
C HIS A 399 -3.43 15.27 6.43
N HIS A 400 -4.59 15.39 7.06
CA HIS A 400 -5.83 14.79 6.56
C HIS A 400 -7.06 15.61 6.97
N ARG A 401 -7.79 16.16 5.98
CA ARG A 401 -8.91 17.09 6.19
C ARG A 401 -9.99 16.48 7.09
N GLY A 402 -10.50 15.30 6.74
CA GLY A 402 -11.53 14.62 7.52
C GLY A 402 -11.09 14.26 8.95
N ALA A 403 -9.79 14.07 9.19
CA ALA A 403 -9.28 13.74 10.52
C ALA A 403 -9.13 14.99 11.40
N SER A 404 -8.70 16.09 10.78
CA SER A 404 -8.40 17.37 11.44
C SER A 404 -9.62 18.21 11.84
N ILE A 405 -10.81 17.90 11.32
CA ILE A 405 -12.02 18.71 11.51
C ILE A 405 -13.04 17.94 12.36
N PRO A 406 -13.52 18.49 13.50
CA PRO A 406 -14.52 17.81 14.32
C PRO A 406 -15.79 17.45 13.54
N VAL A 407 -16.39 16.28 13.83
CA VAL A 407 -17.62 15.82 13.17
C VAL A 407 -18.75 16.84 13.28
N ASN A 408 -18.87 17.49 14.44
CA ASN A 408 -19.89 18.50 14.74
C ASN A 408 -19.47 19.95 14.45
N ALA A 409 -18.32 20.18 13.79
CA ALA A 409 -17.88 21.53 13.45
C ALA A 409 -18.88 22.20 12.50
N SER A 410 -19.27 23.44 12.82
CA SER A 410 -20.09 24.26 11.91
C SER A 410 -19.24 24.69 10.72
N THR A 411 -19.68 24.33 9.51
CA THR A 411 -18.96 24.58 8.26
C THR A 411 -19.66 25.57 7.35
N GLU A 412 -20.91 25.95 7.61
CA GLU A 412 -21.74 26.79 6.74
C GLU A 412 -21.06 28.13 6.44
N ASN A 413 -20.60 28.84 7.47
CA ASN A 413 -19.97 30.16 7.35
C ASN A 413 -18.43 30.12 7.27
N VAL A 414 -17.83 28.93 7.12
CA VAL A 414 -16.37 28.78 7.00
C VAL A 414 -15.97 28.93 5.53
N THR A 415 -15.22 29.97 5.19
CA THR A 415 -14.63 30.11 3.84
C THR A 415 -13.39 29.22 3.71
N CYS A 416 -12.96 28.93 2.48
CA CYS A 416 -11.74 28.16 2.24
C CYS A 416 -10.51 28.83 2.90
N GLY A 417 -10.36 30.15 2.80
CA GLY A 417 -9.28 30.86 3.50
C GLY A 417 -9.34 30.73 5.03
N MET A 418 -10.53 30.83 5.63
CA MET A 418 -10.70 30.67 7.08
C MET A 418 -10.38 29.24 7.55
N SER A 419 -10.70 28.23 6.72
CA SER A 419 -10.54 26.82 7.08
C SER A 419 -9.10 26.44 7.45
N PHE A 420 -8.09 27.06 6.81
CA PHE A 420 -6.69 26.82 7.14
C PHE A 420 -6.32 27.28 8.55
N ALA A 421 -6.74 28.48 8.95
CA ALA A 421 -6.46 29.00 10.28
C ALA A 421 -7.21 28.22 11.37
N LEU A 422 -8.42 27.76 11.07
CA LEU A 422 -9.26 27.02 12.03
C LEU A 422 -8.80 25.58 12.23
N TRP A 423 -8.38 24.90 11.16
CA TRP A 423 -8.24 23.44 11.15
C TRP A 423 -6.89 22.93 10.66
N PHE A 424 -6.17 23.67 9.82
CA PHE A 424 -4.88 23.22 9.28
C PHE A 424 -3.71 23.64 10.18
N ASN A 425 -3.60 24.95 10.44
CA ASN A 425 -2.49 25.60 11.15
C ASN A 425 -2.62 25.52 12.69
N THR A 426 -3.14 24.41 13.22
CA THR A 426 -3.29 24.21 14.67
C THR A 426 -2.37 23.11 15.16
N ASP A 427 -1.79 23.29 16.35
CA ASP A 427 -0.95 22.29 17.02
C ASP A 427 -1.79 21.32 17.89
N THR A 428 -3.12 21.36 17.76
CA THR A 428 -3.99 20.42 18.47
C THR A 428 -4.02 19.08 17.72
N PRO A 429 -4.01 17.95 18.44
CA PRO A 429 -4.24 16.63 17.86
C PRO A 429 -5.49 16.61 16.97
N ASN A 430 -5.46 15.78 15.93
CA ASN A 430 -6.63 15.58 15.09
C ASN A 430 -7.80 15.07 15.95
N PRO A 431 -8.97 15.74 15.93
CA PRO A 431 -10.12 15.37 16.76
C PRO A 431 -10.71 14.00 16.39
N ASN A 432 -10.50 13.54 15.15
CA ASN A 432 -10.88 12.21 14.72
C ASN A 432 -9.61 11.37 14.49
N GLU A 433 -9.48 10.25 15.19
CA GLU A 433 -8.35 9.34 14.98
C GLU A 433 -8.46 8.71 13.58
N LEU A 434 -7.46 8.95 12.73
CA LEU A 434 -7.32 8.34 11.41
C LEU A 434 -6.74 6.92 11.54
N THR A 435 -7.43 6.06 12.29
CA THR A 435 -6.96 4.74 12.73
C THR A 435 -6.35 3.95 11.57
N GLY A 436 -5.08 3.56 11.73
CA GLY A 436 -4.35 2.70 10.81
C GLY A 436 -3.65 3.39 9.64
N ALA A 437 -3.78 4.70 9.47
CA ALA A 437 -3.01 5.42 8.45
C ALA A 437 -1.51 5.27 8.70
N ILE A 438 -0.79 4.68 7.74
CA ILE A 438 0.67 4.73 7.69
C ILE A 438 1.03 6.06 7.04
N LEU A 439 1.61 6.97 7.82
CA LEU A 439 1.94 8.31 7.33
C LEU A 439 3.21 8.30 6.48
N GLY A 440 3.50 9.41 5.81
CA GLY A 440 4.58 9.54 4.84
C GLY A 440 5.99 9.15 5.34
N GLY A 441 6.19 9.18 6.66
CA GLY A 441 7.35 8.59 7.31
C GLY A 441 8.49 9.59 7.54
N PRO A 442 9.60 9.14 8.16
CA PRO A 442 10.70 10.03 8.48
C PRO A 442 11.53 10.39 7.25
N ASN A 443 12.29 11.48 7.38
CA ASN A 443 13.30 11.85 6.40
C ASN A 443 14.53 10.91 6.45
N ARG A 444 15.55 11.21 5.63
CA ARG A 444 16.79 10.41 5.51
C ARG A 444 17.58 10.19 6.80
N THR A 445 17.34 11.01 7.83
CA THR A 445 18.04 10.93 9.12
C THR A 445 17.18 10.29 10.22
N ASP A 446 16.13 9.56 9.86
CA ASP A 446 15.15 8.98 10.80
C ASP A 446 14.31 10.02 11.57
N ALA A 447 14.35 11.31 11.17
CA ALA A 447 13.59 12.34 11.86
C ALA A 447 12.15 12.38 11.33
N PHE A 448 11.20 12.27 12.26
CA PHE A 448 9.77 12.34 12.00
C PHE A 448 9.15 13.49 12.79
N VAL A 449 8.62 14.50 12.10
CA VAL A 449 7.94 15.63 12.72
C VAL A 449 6.43 15.42 12.59
N ASP A 450 5.79 15.14 13.72
CA ASP A 450 4.34 14.93 13.81
C ASP A 450 3.59 16.27 13.81
N SER A 451 3.55 16.90 12.64
CA SER A 451 2.84 18.15 12.40
C SER A 451 1.97 18.02 11.14
N ARG A 452 0.73 18.48 11.23
CA ARG A 452 -0.22 18.50 10.11
C ARG A 452 0.29 19.34 8.93
N THR A 453 1.10 20.35 9.21
CA THR A 453 1.67 21.22 8.16
C THR A 453 2.88 20.61 7.47
N ASN A 454 3.47 19.54 8.02
CA ASN A 454 4.57 18.81 7.41
C ASN A 454 4.05 17.60 6.63
N SER A 455 3.36 17.86 5.51
CA SER A 455 2.78 16.82 4.66
C SER A 455 3.80 15.77 4.23
N SER A 456 5.07 16.15 4.02
CA SER A 456 6.12 15.19 3.65
C SER A 456 6.26 14.04 4.64
N CYS A 457 6.03 14.28 5.94
CA CYS A 457 6.05 13.28 7.00
C CYS A 457 4.66 12.72 7.33
N THR A 458 3.63 13.57 7.34
CA THR A 458 2.33 13.26 7.96
C THR A 458 1.19 13.02 6.99
N GLU A 459 1.43 13.11 5.69
CA GLU A 459 0.45 12.78 4.66
C GLU A 459 0.35 11.26 4.48
N PRO A 460 -0.86 10.68 4.58
CA PRO A 460 -1.08 9.28 4.29
C PRO A 460 -1.20 9.04 2.77
N GLY A 461 -1.38 7.79 2.35
CA GLY A 461 -1.75 7.49 0.96
C GLY A 461 -2.43 6.14 0.90
N THR A 462 -3.50 6.05 0.09
CA THR A 462 -4.25 4.79 -0.08
C THR A 462 -3.32 3.61 -0.44
N TYR A 463 -2.42 3.83 -1.40
CA TYR A 463 -1.47 2.82 -1.86
C TYR A 463 -0.41 2.41 -0.81
N ILE A 464 -0.08 3.28 0.15
CA ILE A 464 0.86 2.95 1.23
C ILE A 464 0.28 1.81 2.08
N ASN A 465 -0.99 1.95 2.44
CA ASN A 465 -1.72 0.99 3.26
C ASN A 465 -2.11 -0.27 2.49
N SER A 466 -2.49 -0.20 1.21
CA SER A 466 -2.83 -1.39 0.42
C SER A 466 -1.64 -2.35 0.29
N LEU A 467 -0.43 -1.81 0.09
CA LEU A 467 0.81 -2.60 0.02
C LEU A 467 1.19 -3.25 1.37
N ALA A 468 0.80 -2.65 2.50
CA ALA A 468 1.07 -3.22 3.82
C ALA A 468 0.25 -4.48 4.11
N ILE A 469 -0.93 -4.65 3.50
CA ILE A 469 -1.89 -5.73 3.83
C ILE A 469 -1.27 -7.12 3.73
N GLY A 470 -0.66 -7.44 2.58
CA GLY A 470 -0.13 -8.78 2.34
C GLY A 470 1.00 -9.16 3.30
N VAL A 471 1.95 -8.24 3.51
CA VAL A 471 3.08 -8.48 4.42
C VAL A 471 2.64 -8.52 5.89
N LEU A 472 1.68 -7.68 6.32
CA LEU A 472 1.13 -7.73 7.68
C LEU A 472 0.39 -9.04 7.94
N ALA A 473 -0.42 -9.51 6.98
CA ALA A 473 -1.08 -10.81 7.07
C ALA A 473 -0.06 -11.94 7.22
N LYS A 474 1.01 -11.92 6.39
CA LYS A 474 2.08 -12.91 6.47
C LYS A 474 2.78 -12.90 7.83
N LEU A 475 3.10 -11.72 8.37
CA LEU A 475 3.76 -11.58 9.66
C LEU A 475 2.85 -12.00 10.82
N ALA A 476 1.56 -11.68 10.78
CA ALA A 476 0.56 -12.11 11.75
C ALA A 476 0.45 -13.64 11.79
N TYR A 477 0.33 -14.27 10.62
CA TYR A 477 0.27 -15.72 10.49
C TYR A 477 1.53 -16.39 11.06
N ARG A 478 2.73 -15.91 10.68
CA ARG A 478 3.99 -16.42 11.23
C ARG A 478 4.07 -16.24 12.75
N ALA A 479 3.60 -15.11 13.28
CA ALA A 479 3.67 -14.85 14.71
C ALA A 479 2.88 -15.90 15.52
N LYS A 480 1.62 -16.13 15.13
CA LYS A 480 0.72 -17.13 15.72
C LYS A 480 1.27 -18.56 15.62
N HIS A 481 1.85 -18.92 14.48
CA HIS A 481 2.36 -20.28 14.25
C HIS A 481 3.75 -20.55 14.84
N HIS A 482 4.54 -19.53 15.13
CA HIS A 482 5.75 -19.67 15.94
C HIS A 482 5.43 -19.84 17.44
N GLU A 483 4.40 -19.16 17.97
CA GLU A 483 3.98 -19.32 19.39
C GLU A 483 3.43 -20.71 19.68
N SER A 484 2.62 -21.26 18.78
CA SER A 484 2.07 -22.62 18.92
C SER A 484 3.15 -23.71 18.88
N ARG A 485 4.26 -23.52 18.14
CA ARG A 485 5.40 -24.45 18.14
C ARG A 485 6.22 -24.38 19.43
N CYS A 486 6.44 -23.19 20.00
CA CYS A 486 7.11 -23.07 21.30
C CYS A 486 6.29 -23.69 22.44
N CYS A 487 4.98 -23.45 22.47
CA CYS A 487 4.08 -24.08 23.46
C CYS A 487 4.05 -25.62 23.34
N ALA A 488 4.12 -26.16 22.11
CA ALA A 488 4.18 -27.61 21.89
C ALA A 488 5.51 -28.23 22.37
N CYS A 489 6.65 -27.53 22.18
CA CYS A 489 7.94 -27.95 22.71
C CYS A 489 7.99 -27.91 24.25
N ASP A 490 7.42 -26.87 24.87
CA ASP A 490 7.36 -26.77 26.34
C ASP A 490 6.44 -27.83 26.96
N GLN A 491 5.36 -28.23 26.27
CA GLN A 491 4.53 -29.35 26.69
C GLN A 491 5.22 -30.71 26.48
N CYS A 492 6.13 -30.85 25.52
CA CYS A 492 6.96 -32.05 25.36
C CYS A 492 8.06 -32.14 26.44
N HIS A 493 8.66 -31.02 26.84
CA HIS A 493 9.65 -31.00 27.92
C HIS A 493 9.05 -31.26 29.32
N ARG A 494 7.76 -30.99 29.53
CA ARG A 494 7.08 -31.32 30.80
C ARG A 494 6.61 -32.77 30.92
N LYS A 495 6.70 -33.59 29.87
CA LYS A 495 6.20 -34.99 29.88
C LYS A 495 7.27 -36.07 30.09
N THR A 496 8.54 -35.70 30.28
CA THR A 496 9.64 -36.66 30.47
C THR A 496 10.48 -36.35 31.71
N CYS A 497 9.87 -36.38 32.90
CA CYS A 497 10.62 -36.39 34.17
C CYS A 497 9.80 -36.85 35.39
N THR A 498 9.11 -38.00 35.32
CA THR A 498 8.70 -38.74 36.55
C THR A 498 8.54 -40.23 36.25
N SER A 499 9.65 -40.96 36.15
CA SER A 499 9.69 -42.37 36.59
C SER A 499 11.16 -42.78 36.78
N GLY A 500 11.54 -43.11 38.02
CA GLY A 500 12.91 -43.53 38.31
C GLY A 500 13.31 -43.51 39.80
N LYS A 501 12.70 -44.41 40.58
CA LYS A 501 13.18 -45.09 41.80
C LYS A 501 14.28 -44.43 42.67
N ILE A 502 14.02 -44.34 43.98
CA ILE A 502 15.04 -44.52 45.03
C ILE A 502 14.46 -45.43 46.13
N SER A 503 15.23 -46.49 46.42
CA SER A 503 15.23 -47.44 47.56
C SER A 503 13.92 -47.99 48.10
#